data_AF-A0A2N2STT8-F1
#
_entry.id   AF-A0A2N2STT8-F1
#
_cell.length_a   1.000
_cell.length_b   1.000
_cell.length_c   1.000
_cell.angle_alpha   90.00
_cell.angle_beta   90.00
_cell.angle_gamma   90.00
#
_symmetry.space_group_name_H-M   'P 1'
#
loop_
_entity.id
_entity.type
_entity.pdbx_description
1 polymer ?
#
loop_
_entity_poly.entity_id
_entity_poly.type
_entity_poly.pdbx_seq_one_letter_code
_entity_poly.pdbx_strand_id
1 'polypeptide(L)'
;MELPVISNAAPASAAGGCSESGCGTEPDALSHLPDHIRSKVQDHPCYSEEAHHYFARMHVAVAPACNIQCNYCNRKYDCSNESRPGVVSELMTPDQAVKKTLAVAAAIPQMTVLGIAGPGDPLANPERTFETFRQLSEQAPDIKLCVSTNGLSLPDCVDELAKHNIDHVTITINCVDPEIGAKIYPWIFWENKRIRGVEGAKILIEQQQKGLEMLTSRGILVKVNSVMIPGVNDQHLKEVSKIVKAKGAFLHNVMPLIAEAEHGTYYGIMGQPEPTPLELQALQDDCSGDMSMMRHCRQCRADAVGLLGEDRGDEFTLDKIDEMEVDYATAMVERAKVH
;
A
#
# COMPACT_ATOMS: atom_id res chain seq x y z
N MET A 1 64.68 3.18 13.48
CA MET A 1 63.97 1.88 13.38
C MET A 1 63.04 2.00 12.21
N GLU A 2 63.53 1.55 11.07
CA GLU A 2 62.80 1.56 9.80
C GLU A 2 61.91 0.32 9.73
N LEU A 3 60.66 0.52 9.30
CA LEU A 3 59.70 -0.56 9.04
C LEU A 3 60.12 -1.33 7.78
N PRO A 4 60.18 -2.68 7.79
CA PRO A 4 60.40 -3.44 6.57
C PRO A 4 59.10 -3.71 5.82
N VAL A 5 59.28 -3.67 4.51
CA VAL A 5 58.33 -3.78 3.41
C VAL A 5 57.78 -5.21 3.27
N ILE A 6 56.51 -5.26 2.86
CA ILE A 6 55.69 -6.44 2.56
C ILE A 6 56.31 -7.22 1.39
N SER A 7 56.59 -8.52 1.58
CA SER A 7 56.93 -9.43 0.50
C SER A 7 55.77 -10.39 0.20
N ASN A 8 55.32 -10.35 -1.06
CA ASN A 8 54.37 -11.28 -1.65
C ASN A 8 54.97 -12.69 -1.77
N ALA A 9 54.34 -13.67 -1.12
CA ALA A 9 54.45 -15.07 -1.50
C ALA A 9 53.08 -15.74 -1.34
N ALA A 10 52.48 -16.13 -2.46
CA ALA A 10 51.24 -16.89 -2.49
C ALA A 10 51.49 -18.33 -2.01
N PRO A 11 50.65 -18.90 -1.11
CA PRO A 11 50.63 -20.33 -0.90
C PRO A 11 49.69 -21.01 -1.88
N ALA A 12 50.12 -22.18 -2.35
CA ALA A 12 49.47 -23.04 -3.31
C ALA A 12 48.05 -23.47 -2.88
N SER A 13 47.13 -23.46 -3.84
CA SER A 13 45.77 -23.98 -3.72
C SER A 13 45.78 -25.51 -3.57
N ALA A 14 45.44 -26.00 -2.38
CA ALA A 14 44.98 -27.37 -2.21
C ALA A 14 43.49 -27.43 -2.58
N ALA A 15 43.18 -28.30 -3.54
CA ALA A 15 41.83 -28.59 -3.98
C ALA A 15 41.02 -29.23 -2.83
N GLY A 16 40.12 -28.44 -2.23
CA GLY A 16 39.04 -28.91 -1.38
C GLY A 16 37.74 -28.44 -2.02
N GLY A 17 36.96 -29.37 -2.56
CA GLY A 17 35.71 -29.08 -3.25
C GLY A 17 34.71 -28.37 -2.35
N CYS A 18 34.44 -27.11 -2.65
CA CYS A 18 33.22 -26.46 -2.22
C CYS A 18 32.05 -27.16 -2.92
N SER A 19 31.18 -27.78 -2.14
CA SER A 19 29.84 -28.12 -2.58
C SER A 19 29.18 -26.81 -3.03
N GLU A 20 28.98 -26.68 -4.35
CA GLU A 20 28.10 -25.69 -4.94
C GLU A 20 26.70 -25.90 -4.36
N SER A 21 26.39 -25.21 -3.26
CA SER A 21 25.02 -24.87 -2.94
C SER A 21 24.59 -23.91 -4.03
N GLY A 22 24.01 -24.48 -5.09
CA GLY A 22 23.35 -23.73 -6.13
C GLY A 22 22.46 -22.68 -5.49
N CYS A 23 22.62 -21.45 -5.96
CA CYS A 23 21.64 -20.38 -5.87
C CYS A 23 20.25 -20.96 -6.20
N GLY A 24 19.54 -21.41 -5.17
CA GLY A 24 18.14 -21.75 -5.28
C GLY A 24 17.40 -20.44 -5.45
N THR A 25 16.79 -20.25 -6.61
CA THR A 25 15.61 -19.39 -6.70
C THR A 25 14.67 -19.82 -5.58
N GLU A 26 14.34 -18.88 -4.69
CA GLU A 26 13.24 -19.04 -3.74
C GLU A 26 12.05 -19.68 -4.49
N PRO A 27 11.40 -20.70 -3.93
CA PRO A 27 10.24 -21.29 -4.58
C PRO A 27 9.21 -20.17 -4.82
N ASP A 28 8.73 -20.03 -6.06
CA ASP A 28 7.71 -19.05 -6.47
C ASP A 28 6.68 -18.91 -5.35
N ALA A 29 6.72 -17.76 -4.66
CA ALA A 29 5.94 -17.49 -3.45
C ALA A 29 4.43 -17.60 -3.70
N LEU A 30 4.00 -17.63 -4.97
CA LEU A 30 2.61 -17.74 -5.40
C LEU A 30 2.23 -19.14 -5.90
N SER A 31 3.18 -20.07 -6.05
CA SER A 31 2.96 -21.41 -6.61
C SER A 31 2.00 -22.29 -5.79
N HIS A 32 1.85 -21.99 -4.50
CA HIS A 32 0.93 -22.69 -3.60
C HIS A 32 -0.52 -22.18 -3.67
N LEU A 33 -0.76 -21.07 -4.37
CA LEU A 33 -2.08 -20.45 -4.47
C LEU A 33 -2.90 -21.11 -5.59
N PRO A 34 -4.24 -21.21 -5.43
CA PRO A 34 -5.12 -21.62 -6.52
C PRO A 34 -5.01 -20.70 -7.74
N ASP A 35 -5.18 -21.23 -8.95
CA ASP A 35 -5.02 -20.49 -10.21
C ASP A 35 -5.83 -19.19 -10.27
N HIS A 36 -7.08 -19.21 -9.77
CA HIS A 36 -7.96 -18.04 -9.75
C HIS A 36 -7.52 -16.92 -8.80
N ILE A 37 -6.67 -17.22 -7.81
CA ILE A 37 -6.04 -16.23 -6.93
C ILE A 37 -4.74 -15.74 -7.57
N ARG A 38 -3.96 -16.66 -8.15
CA ARG A 38 -2.71 -16.34 -8.86
C ARG A 38 -2.94 -15.32 -9.98
N SER A 39 -3.99 -15.47 -10.79
CA SER A 39 -4.34 -14.54 -11.86
C SER A 39 -4.66 -13.11 -11.38
N LYS A 40 -5.12 -12.96 -10.14
CA LYS A 40 -5.35 -11.64 -9.53
C LYS A 40 -4.03 -10.97 -9.13
N VAL A 41 -3.10 -11.76 -8.59
CA VAL A 41 -1.89 -11.25 -7.91
C VAL A 41 -0.68 -11.10 -8.84
N GLN A 42 -0.51 -11.96 -9.84
CA GLN A 42 0.74 -12.07 -10.62
C GLN A 42 1.14 -10.80 -11.37
N ASP A 43 0.18 -9.92 -11.70
CA ASP A 43 0.45 -8.65 -12.40
C ASP A 43 0.39 -7.43 -11.47
N HIS A 44 0.18 -7.63 -10.17
CA HIS A 44 -0.02 -6.53 -9.21
C HIS A 44 1.29 -6.24 -8.45
N PRO A 45 1.93 -5.06 -8.66
CA PRO A 45 3.25 -4.74 -8.08
C PRO A 45 3.32 -4.82 -6.55
N CYS A 46 2.22 -4.51 -5.86
CA CYS A 46 2.17 -4.58 -4.40
C CYS A 46 1.86 -5.97 -3.81
N TYR A 47 1.32 -6.91 -4.59
CA TYR A 47 0.91 -8.23 -4.08
C TYR A 47 1.84 -9.36 -4.54
N SER A 48 2.65 -9.13 -5.56
CA SER A 48 3.67 -10.06 -6.05
C SER A 48 5.06 -9.39 -6.02
N GLU A 49 6.04 -10.11 -5.48
CA GLU A 49 7.43 -9.66 -5.46
C GLU A 49 8.05 -9.69 -6.86
N GLU A 50 7.67 -10.62 -7.74
CA GLU A 50 8.19 -10.60 -9.11
C GLU A 50 7.56 -9.46 -9.94
N ALA A 51 6.26 -9.22 -9.73
CA ALA A 51 5.48 -8.25 -10.50
C ALA A 51 6.04 -6.82 -10.41
N HIS A 52 6.63 -6.44 -9.28
CA HIS A 52 7.07 -5.06 -9.08
C HIS A 52 8.23 -4.62 -9.97
N HIS A 53 8.97 -5.58 -10.53
CA HIS A 53 10.05 -5.31 -11.48
C HIS A 53 9.55 -5.09 -12.91
N TYR A 54 8.34 -5.56 -13.24
CA TYR A 54 7.83 -5.59 -14.62
C TYR A 54 6.59 -4.73 -14.82
N PHE A 55 5.75 -4.58 -13.80
CA PHE A 55 4.47 -3.90 -13.90
C PHE A 55 4.47 -2.56 -13.18
N ALA A 56 3.94 -1.55 -13.87
CA ALA A 56 3.77 -0.21 -13.34
C ALA A 56 2.41 -0.07 -12.63
N ARG A 57 2.36 0.84 -11.67
CA ARG A 57 1.13 1.27 -11.02
C ARG A 57 0.96 2.78 -11.15
N MET A 58 -0.27 3.21 -10.99
CA MET A 58 -0.60 4.62 -10.93
C MET A 58 -1.51 4.88 -9.73
N HIS A 59 -1.33 6.02 -9.06
CA HIS A 59 -2.31 6.53 -8.11
C HIS A 59 -2.96 7.82 -8.62
N VAL A 60 -4.22 8.04 -8.24
CA VAL A 60 -4.93 9.31 -8.49
C VAL A 60 -5.41 9.93 -7.19
N ALA A 61 -5.05 11.20 -6.99
CA ALA A 61 -5.37 11.98 -5.80
C ALA A 61 -6.77 12.60 -5.92
N VAL A 62 -7.82 11.80 -5.71
CA VAL A 62 -9.23 12.25 -5.80
C VAL A 62 -9.95 12.34 -4.46
N ALA A 63 -9.33 11.91 -3.36
CA ALA A 63 -9.98 11.74 -2.07
C ALA A 63 -9.43 12.69 -0.99
N PRO A 64 -9.81 13.98 -0.96
CA PRO A 64 -9.17 14.98 -0.07
C PRO A 64 -9.57 14.85 1.41
N ALA A 65 -10.81 14.44 1.71
CA ALA A 65 -11.29 14.35 3.09
C ALA A 65 -10.82 13.07 3.79
N CYS A 66 -10.77 13.08 5.12
CA CYS A 66 -10.53 11.88 5.91
C CYS A 66 -11.40 11.92 7.18
N ASN A 67 -11.88 10.76 7.59
CA ASN A 67 -12.81 10.56 8.70
C ASN A 67 -12.16 10.09 10.01
N ILE A 68 -10.83 9.88 10.07
CA ILE A 68 -10.11 9.57 11.33
C ILE A 68 -8.82 10.36 11.43
N GLN A 69 -8.43 10.87 12.59
CA GLN A 69 -7.08 11.43 12.79
C GLN A 69 -6.15 10.35 13.34
N CYS A 70 -4.97 10.18 12.72
CA CYS A 70 -3.87 9.39 13.26
C CYS A 70 -2.82 10.33 13.88
N ASN A 71 -2.17 9.91 14.96
CA ASN A 71 -1.11 10.70 15.60
C ASN A 71 0.18 10.82 14.75
N TYR A 72 0.35 9.95 13.76
CA TYR A 72 1.44 9.98 12.79
C TYR A 72 1.06 10.66 11.45
N CYS A 73 -0.08 11.35 11.39
CA CYS A 73 -0.55 12.01 10.16
C CYS A 73 -0.69 13.52 10.35
N ASN A 74 -0.40 14.28 9.29
CA ASN A 74 -0.66 15.71 9.20
C ASN A 74 -1.47 15.99 7.93
N ARG A 75 -2.64 16.63 8.07
CA ARG A 75 -3.62 16.85 7.00
C ARG A 75 -3.19 17.78 5.88
N LYS A 76 -2.04 18.45 6.04
CA LYS A 76 -1.43 19.23 4.97
C LYS A 76 -0.81 18.34 3.88
N TYR A 77 -0.59 17.07 4.19
CA TYR A 77 0.10 16.10 3.35
C TYR A 77 -0.83 14.92 3.02
N ASP A 78 -0.40 14.13 2.05
CA ASP A 78 -1.02 12.87 1.66
C ASP A 78 -1.08 11.89 2.83
N CYS A 79 -2.01 10.94 2.74
CA CYS A 79 -2.30 9.97 3.78
C CYS A 79 -1.06 9.13 4.11
N SER A 80 -0.60 9.25 5.35
CA SER A 80 0.60 8.55 5.84
C SER A 80 0.45 7.03 5.94
N ASN A 81 -0.75 6.49 5.68
CA ASN A 81 -1.01 5.05 5.64
C ASN A 81 -0.55 4.39 4.34
N GLU A 82 -0.50 5.12 3.23
CA GLU A 82 -0.06 4.59 1.93
C GLU A 82 1.11 5.38 1.34
N SER A 83 1.30 6.63 1.79
CA SER A 83 2.37 7.52 1.33
C SER A 83 3.34 7.92 2.42
N ARG A 84 4.58 8.24 2.03
CA ARG A 84 5.54 8.83 2.96
C ARG A 84 5.01 10.16 3.51
N PRO A 85 5.15 10.46 4.81
CA PRO A 85 4.79 11.76 5.37
C PRO A 85 5.49 12.92 4.64
N GLY A 86 4.84 14.09 4.58
CA GLY A 86 5.41 15.29 3.96
C GLY A 86 5.16 15.42 2.44
N VAL A 87 4.59 14.40 1.80
CA VAL A 87 4.23 14.44 0.37
C VAL A 87 2.92 15.20 0.16
N VAL A 88 2.85 16.00 -0.90
CA VAL A 88 1.61 16.67 -1.34
C VAL A 88 1.35 16.28 -2.79
N SER A 89 0.16 15.76 -3.06
CA SER A 89 -0.31 15.50 -4.43
C SER A 89 -1.19 16.64 -4.95
N GLU A 90 -1.18 16.84 -6.28
CA GLU A 90 -2.13 17.71 -6.95
C GLU A 90 -3.54 17.07 -6.94
N LEU A 91 -4.52 17.76 -6.35
CA LEU A 91 -5.88 17.24 -6.22
C LEU A 91 -6.59 17.22 -7.57
N MET A 92 -7.14 16.07 -7.93
CA MET A 92 -7.82 15.84 -9.21
C MET A 92 -9.33 15.65 -9.01
N THR A 93 -10.13 16.19 -9.93
CA THR A 93 -11.52 15.76 -10.13
C THR A 93 -11.59 14.34 -10.72
N PRO A 94 -12.72 13.62 -10.60
CA PRO A 94 -12.89 12.32 -11.25
C PRO A 94 -12.54 12.34 -12.75
N ASP A 95 -13.02 13.34 -13.50
CA ASP A 95 -12.77 13.45 -14.94
C ASP A 95 -11.28 13.67 -15.26
N GLN A 96 -10.59 14.51 -14.48
CA GLN A 96 -9.15 14.71 -14.61
C GLN A 96 -8.36 13.43 -14.29
N ALA A 97 -8.76 12.70 -13.26
CA ALA A 97 -8.14 11.43 -12.90
C ALA A 97 -8.30 10.39 -14.01
N VAL A 98 -9.49 10.29 -14.61
CA VAL A 98 -9.77 9.41 -15.75
C VAL A 98 -8.91 9.81 -16.95
N LYS A 99 -8.92 11.09 -17.34
CA LYS A 99 -8.09 11.58 -18.45
C LYS A 99 -6.61 11.29 -18.25
N LYS A 100 -6.08 11.55 -17.06
CA LYS A 100 -4.70 11.24 -16.69
C LYS A 100 -4.40 9.74 -16.79
N THR A 101 -5.32 8.91 -16.32
CA THR A 101 -5.17 7.45 -16.37
C THR A 101 -5.02 6.96 -17.81
N LEU A 102 -5.90 7.42 -18.70
CA LEU A 102 -5.85 7.01 -20.11
C LEU A 102 -4.55 7.46 -20.78
N ALA A 103 -4.09 8.68 -20.51
CA ALA A 103 -2.83 9.20 -21.03
C ALA A 103 -1.61 8.40 -20.55
N VAL A 104 -1.55 8.11 -19.24
CA VAL A 104 -0.47 7.32 -18.64
C VAL A 104 -0.48 5.90 -19.18
N ALA A 105 -1.65 5.25 -19.21
CA ALA A 105 -1.79 3.88 -19.70
C ALA A 105 -1.40 3.74 -21.18
N ALA A 106 -1.66 4.76 -22.00
CA ALA A 106 -1.23 4.81 -23.39
C ALA A 106 0.29 4.97 -23.55
N ALA A 107 0.93 5.74 -22.66
CA ALA A 107 2.37 5.97 -22.68
C ALA A 107 3.20 4.89 -21.96
N ILE A 108 2.59 4.15 -21.02
CA ILE A 108 3.23 3.11 -20.21
C ILE A 108 2.46 1.80 -20.35
N PRO A 109 2.78 0.98 -21.38
CA PRO A 109 2.09 -0.28 -21.62
C PRO A 109 2.16 -1.26 -20.44
N GLN A 110 3.20 -1.17 -19.60
CA GLN A 110 3.37 -2.00 -18.40
C GLN A 110 2.43 -1.64 -17.25
N MET A 111 1.65 -0.55 -17.35
CA MET A 111 0.76 -0.14 -16.26
C MET A 111 -0.41 -1.10 -16.14
N THR A 112 -0.50 -1.85 -15.04
CA THR A 112 -1.56 -2.85 -14.81
C THR A 112 -2.60 -2.42 -13.79
N VAL A 113 -2.20 -1.55 -12.86
CA VAL A 113 -2.99 -1.21 -11.67
C VAL A 113 -3.15 0.29 -11.54
N LEU A 114 -4.38 0.72 -11.27
CA LEU A 114 -4.68 2.05 -10.77
C LEU A 114 -5.25 1.97 -9.35
N GLY A 115 -4.69 2.78 -8.45
CA GLY A 115 -5.13 2.91 -7.07
C GLY A 115 -5.66 4.29 -6.69
N ILE A 116 -6.64 4.31 -5.79
CA ILE A 116 -7.00 5.53 -5.06
C ILE A 116 -6.51 5.39 -3.62
N ALA A 117 -5.55 6.22 -3.22
CA ALA A 117 -4.84 6.12 -1.96
C ALA A 117 -4.86 7.40 -1.09
N GLY A 118 -5.43 8.49 -1.59
CA GLY A 118 -5.44 9.75 -0.84
C GLY A 118 -5.87 10.97 -1.68
N PRO A 119 -5.57 12.20 -1.22
CA PRO A 119 -4.73 12.55 -0.06
C PRO A 119 -5.26 12.22 1.35
N GLY A 120 -6.56 11.98 1.50
CA GLY A 120 -7.25 11.57 2.72
C GLY A 120 -7.63 10.09 2.71
N ASP A 121 -8.87 9.77 3.10
CA ASP A 121 -9.41 8.41 2.99
C ASP A 121 -10.40 8.32 1.81
N PRO A 122 -10.18 7.43 0.83
CA PRO A 122 -11.09 7.25 -0.31
C PRO A 122 -12.55 6.99 0.09
N LEU A 123 -12.79 6.20 1.13
CA LEU A 123 -14.16 5.86 1.57
C LEU A 123 -14.78 6.93 2.48
N ALA A 124 -14.02 7.97 2.84
CA ALA A 124 -14.54 9.24 3.34
C ALA A 124 -14.96 10.19 2.21
N ASN A 125 -14.64 9.87 0.95
CA ASN A 125 -14.99 10.64 -0.25
C ASN A 125 -15.75 9.76 -1.28
N PRO A 126 -16.80 9.02 -0.86
CA PRO A 126 -17.38 7.96 -1.68
C PRO A 126 -17.84 8.44 -3.05
N GLU A 127 -18.46 9.63 -3.13
CA GLU A 127 -18.92 10.20 -4.41
C GLU A 127 -17.79 10.33 -5.44
N ARG A 128 -16.66 10.95 -5.06
CA ARG A 128 -15.51 11.16 -5.96
C ARG A 128 -14.81 9.85 -6.29
N THR A 129 -14.63 9.00 -5.29
CA THR A 129 -13.95 7.71 -5.43
C THR A 129 -14.73 6.78 -6.36
N PHE A 130 -16.04 6.59 -6.13
CA PHE A 130 -16.85 5.70 -6.95
C PHE A 130 -17.15 6.25 -8.33
N GLU A 131 -17.29 7.56 -8.50
CA GLU A 131 -17.43 8.14 -9.84
C GLU A 131 -16.17 7.91 -10.69
N THR A 132 -14.98 8.05 -10.07
CA THR A 132 -13.71 7.74 -10.75
C THR A 132 -13.65 6.25 -11.15
N PHE A 133 -14.00 5.34 -10.23
CA PHE A 133 -14.02 3.89 -10.54
C PHE A 133 -15.05 3.50 -11.58
N ARG A 134 -16.24 4.11 -11.57
CA ARG A 134 -17.28 3.87 -12.56
C ARG A 134 -16.79 4.24 -13.96
N GLN A 135 -16.24 5.45 -14.12
CA GLN A 135 -15.73 5.92 -15.41
C GLN A 135 -14.55 5.06 -15.90
N LEU A 136 -13.63 4.67 -15.02
CA LEU A 136 -12.50 3.82 -15.38
C LEU A 136 -12.92 2.39 -15.75
N SER A 137 -13.91 1.83 -15.05
CA SER A 137 -14.44 0.50 -15.39
C SER A 137 -15.08 0.48 -16.79
N GLU A 138 -15.63 1.61 -17.23
CA GLU A 138 -16.21 1.78 -18.58
C GLU A 138 -15.14 2.05 -19.65
N GLN A 139 -14.15 2.91 -19.36
CA GLN A 139 -13.21 3.43 -20.36
C GLN A 139 -11.87 2.67 -20.41
N ALA A 140 -11.48 2.01 -19.33
CA ALA A 140 -10.22 1.28 -19.20
C ALA A 140 -10.40 -0.08 -18.47
N PRO A 141 -11.23 -0.99 -19.03
CA PRO A 141 -11.57 -2.25 -18.37
C PRO A 141 -10.38 -3.23 -18.23
N ASP A 142 -9.29 -3.02 -18.97
CA ASP A 142 -8.05 -3.81 -18.86
C ASP A 142 -7.21 -3.43 -17.62
N ILE A 143 -7.49 -2.29 -16.98
CA ILE A 143 -6.77 -1.85 -15.79
C ILE A 143 -7.45 -2.41 -14.53
N LYS A 144 -6.66 -3.08 -13.68
CA LYS A 144 -7.11 -3.54 -12.36
C LYS A 144 -7.21 -2.34 -11.41
N LEU A 145 -8.35 -2.20 -10.73
CA LEU A 145 -8.58 -1.10 -9.80
C LEU A 145 -8.25 -1.53 -8.36
N CYS A 146 -7.69 -0.63 -7.56
CA CYS A 146 -7.47 -0.85 -6.14
C CYS A 146 -7.77 0.40 -5.29
N VAL A 147 -8.00 0.18 -4.00
CA VAL A 147 -8.26 1.27 -3.05
C VAL A 147 -7.55 0.99 -1.73
N SER A 148 -6.99 2.02 -1.10
CA SER A 148 -6.48 1.97 0.27
C SER A 148 -7.42 2.73 1.19
N THR A 149 -7.77 2.17 2.34
CA THR A 149 -8.68 2.80 3.30
C THR A 149 -8.23 2.55 4.74
N ASN A 150 -8.63 3.45 5.64
CA ASN A 150 -8.55 3.22 7.08
C ASN A 150 -9.64 2.27 7.60
N GLY A 151 -10.66 1.96 6.81
CA GLY A 151 -11.67 0.95 7.12
C GLY A 151 -12.90 1.42 7.91
N LEU A 152 -12.97 2.69 8.35
CA LEU A 152 -14.12 3.16 9.15
C LEU A 152 -15.45 3.08 8.37
N SER A 153 -15.47 3.59 7.13
CA SER A 153 -16.64 3.58 6.25
C SER A 153 -16.73 2.32 5.38
N LEU A 154 -15.79 1.38 5.52
CA LEU A 154 -15.66 0.25 4.61
C LEU A 154 -16.91 -0.63 4.57
N PRO A 155 -17.54 -1.03 5.70
CA PRO A 155 -18.74 -1.86 5.66
C PRO A 155 -19.88 -1.32 4.78
N ASP A 156 -20.05 0.00 4.72
CA ASP A 156 -21.10 0.64 3.92
C ASP A 156 -20.75 0.72 2.43
N CYS A 157 -19.47 0.51 2.10
CA CYS A 157 -18.90 0.68 0.77
C CYS A 157 -18.59 -0.65 0.06
N VAL A 158 -18.56 -1.78 0.77
CA VAL A 158 -18.15 -3.08 0.20
C VAL A 158 -19.02 -3.50 -0.98
N ASP A 159 -20.33 -3.33 -0.89
CA ASP A 159 -21.24 -3.71 -1.98
C ASP A 159 -21.02 -2.87 -3.24
N GLU A 160 -20.66 -1.60 -3.09
CA GLU A 160 -20.32 -0.74 -4.21
C GLU A 160 -18.95 -1.12 -4.78
N LEU A 161 -17.94 -1.35 -3.94
CA LEU A 161 -16.61 -1.80 -4.36
C LEU A 161 -16.68 -3.08 -5.21
N ALA A 162 -17.55 -4.03 -4.82
CA ALA A 162 -17.72 -5.30 -5.52
C ALA A 162 -18.40 -5.18 -6.90
N LYS A 163 -19.00 -4.03 -7.24
CA LYS A 163 -19.58 -3.79 -8.58
C LYS A 163 -18.53 -3.38 -9.60
N HIS A 164 -17.40 -2.84 -9.14
CA HIS A 164 -16.31 -2.37 -10.00
C HIS A 164 -15.24 -3.47 -10.12
N ASN A 165 -14.33 -3.34 -11.09
CA ASN A 165 -13.23 -4.29 -11.30
C ASN A 165 -12.12 -4.16 -10.22
N ILE A 166 -12.53 -4.23 -8.95
CA ILE A 166 -11.68 -4.05 -7.77
C ILE A 166 -11.38 -5.43 -7.16
N ASP A 167 -10.21 -5.96 -7.48
CA ASP A 167 -9.74 -7.23 -6.93
C ASP A 167 -8.96 -7.07 -5.63
N HIS A 168 -8.45 -5.86 -5.35
CA HIS A 168 -7.49 -5.61 -4.27
C HIS A 168 -7.91 -4.40 -3.44
N VAL A 169 -8.06 -4.62 -2.13
CA VAL A 169 -8.33 -3.56 -1.16
C VAL A 169 -7.26 -3.58 -0.10
N THR A 170 -6.74 -2.39 0.23
CA THR A 170 -5.81 -2.22 1.35
C THR A 170 -6.56 -1.63 2.53
N ILE A 171 -6.46 -2.26 3.71
CA ILE A 171 -7.00 -1.72 4.96
C ILE A 171 -5.84 -1.42 5.91
N THR A 172 -5.80 -0.23 6.50
CA THR A 172 -4.83 0.05 7.57
C THR A 172 -5.40 -0.30 8.93
N ILE A 173 -4.84 -1.31 9.60
CA ILE A 173 -5.30 -1.82 10.91
C ILE A 173 -4.12 -1.83 11.89
N ASN A 174 -3.92 -0.77 12.66
CA ASN A 174 -2.76 -0.68 13.57
C ASN A 174 -2.96 -1.39 14.91
N CYS A 175 -4.19 -1.76 15.26
CA CYS A 175 -4.52 -2.37 16.55
C CYS A 175 -5.87 -3.09 16.51
N VAL A 176 -6.01 -4.08 17.38
CA VAL A 176 -7.28 -4.78 17.71
C VAL A 176 -7.70 -4.61 19.17
N ASP A 177 -6.95 -3.81 19.94
CA ASP A 177 -7.23 -3.45 21.33
C ASP A 177 -7.61 -1.95 21.37
N PRO A 178 -8.83 -1.60 21.83
CA PRO A 178 -9.28 -0.21 21.94
C PRO A 178 -8.38 0.70 22.80
N GLU A 179 -7.73 0.17 23.84
CA GLU A 179 -6.84 0.96 24.71
C GLU A 179 -5.54 1.35 23.98
N ILE A 180 -5.04 0.45 23.12
CA ILE A 180 -3.93 0.76 22.22
C ILE A 180 -4.39 1.73 21.14
N GLY A 181 -5.56 1.49 20.53
CA GLY A 181 -6.12 2.37 19.50
C GLY A 181 -6.34 3.80 19.98
N ALA A 182 -6.76 4.01 21.23
CA ALA A 182 -6.92 5.33 21.82
C ALA A 182 -5.61 6.14 21.89
N LYS A 183 -4.45 5.47 21.92
CA LYS A 183 -3.13 6.12 21.87
C LYS A 183 -2.70 6.49 20.45
N ILE A 184 -3.29 5.85 19.43
CA ILE A 184 -2.96 6.02 18.01
C ILE A 184 -3.89 7.04 17.34
N TYR A 185 -5.17 7.01 17.69
CA TYR A 185 -6.22 7.80 17.02
C TYR A 185 -6.85 8.81 17.99
N PRO A 186 -6.51 10.11 17.90
CA PRO A 186 -7.13 11.14 18.75
C PRO A 186 -8.64 11.24 18.62
N TRP A 187 -9.16 11.01 17.41
CA TRP A 187 -10.59 11.04 17.13
C TRP A 187 -10.94 10.30 15.83
N ILE A 188 -12.18 9.83 15.77
CA ILE A 188 -12.88 9.44 14.54
C ILE A 188 -14.09 10.34 14.33
N PHE A 189 -14.54 10.48 13.08
CA PHE A 189 -15.78 11.17 12.71
C PHE A 189 -16.79 10.12 12.26
N TRP A 190 -17.73 9.81 13.13
CA TRP A 190 -18.71 8.74 12.97
C TRP A 190 -20.11 9.27 13.28
N GLU A 191 -21.09 8.93 12.44
CA GLU A 191 -22.49 9.37 12.60
C GLU A 191 -22.63 10.89 12.89
N ASN A 192 -21.93 11.70 12.09
CA ASN A 192 -21.88 13.16 12.21
C ASN A 192 -21.35 13.70 13.56
N LYS A 193 -20.57 12.90 14.29
CA LYS A 193 -19.97 13.27 15.58
C LYS A 193 -18.49 12.92 15.62
N ARG A 194 -17.70 13.74 16.34
CA ARG A 194 -16.32 13.40 16.69
C ARG A 194 -16.32 12.55 17.96
N ILE A 195 -15.88 11.30 17.84
CA ILE A 195 -15.76 10.36 18.96
C ILE A 195 -14.27 10.22 19.30
N ARG A 196 -13.93 10.19 20.59
CA ARG A 196 -12.55 10.23 21.09
C ARG A 196 -12.26 9.06 22.02
N GLY A 197 -10.97 8.83 22.27
CA GLY A 197 -10.50 7.84 23.24
C GLY A 197 -10.91 6.42 22.87
N VAL A 198 -11.06 5.58 23.89
CA VAL A 198 -11.34 4.14 23.77
C VAL A 198 -12.64 3.87 22.99
N GLU A 199 -13.66 4.70 23.17
CA GLU A 199 -14.93 4.58 22.44
C GLU A 199 -14.73 4.72 20.91
N GLY A 200 -13.99 5.75 20.48
CA GLY A 200 -13.70 5.97 19.07
C GLY A 200 -12.82 4.86 18.48
N ALA A 201 -11.81 4.43 19.24
CA ALA A 201 -10.95 3.31 18.83
C ALA A 201 -11.74 2.00 18.68
N LYS A 202 -12.66 1.71 19.60
CA LYS A 202 -13.52 0.52 19.54
C LYS A 202 -14.38 0.50 18.28
N ILE A 203 -15.05 1.61 17.96
CA ILE A 203 -15.88 1.71 16.75
C ILE A 203 -15.04 1.49 15.49
N LEU A 204 -13.86 2.13 15.41
CA LEU A 204 -12.96 1.95 14.27
C LEU A 204 -12.55 0.48 14.09
N ILE A 205 -12.15 -0.19 15.18
CA ILE A 205 -11.76 -1.60 15.16
C ILE A 205 -12.93 -2.46 14.67
N GLU A 206 -14.13 -2.28 15.25
CA GLU A 206 -15.32 -3.05 14.87
C GLU A 206 -15.66 -2.89 13.38
N GLN A 207 -15.60 -1.66 12.86
CA GLN A 207 -15.84 -1.37 11.44
C GLN A 207 -14.78 -1.96 10.52
N GLN A 208 -13.50 -1.89 10.90
CA GLN A 208 -12.39 -2.51 10.17
C GLN A 208 -12.53 -4.03 10.08
N GLN A 209 -12.84 -4.69 11.21
CA GLN A 209 -12.99 -6.15 11.25
C GLN A 209 -14.20 -6.60 10.42
N LYS A 210 -15.33 -5.88 10.53
CA LYS A 210 -16.54 -6.13 9.73
C LYS A 210 -16.25 -5.95 8.24
N GLY A 211 -15.57 -4.87 7.86
CA GLY A 211 -15.21 -4.58 6.46
C GLY A 211 -14.28 -5.64 5.88
N LEU A 212 -13.28 -6.09 6.64
CA LEU A 212 -12.38 -7.18 6.25
C LEU A 212 -13.16 -8.46 5.93
N GLU A 213 -14.04 -8.92 6.83
CA GLU A 213 -14.85 -10.12 6.61
C GLU A 213 -15.81 -9.98 5.41
N MET A 214 -16.37 -8.79 5.21
CA MET A 214 -17.26 -8.51 4.08
C MET A 214 -16.52 -8.55 2.74
N LEU A 215 -15.27 -8.08 2.68
CA LEU A 215 -14.44 -8.17 1.47
C LEU A 215 -14.02 -9.62 1.20
N THR A 216 -13.55 -10.33 2.22
CA THR A 216 -13.06 -11.71 2.05
C THR A 216 -14.19 -12.67 1.66
N SER A 217 -15.38 -12.49 2.22
CA SER A 217 -16.58 -13.25 1.81
C SER A 217 -17.03 -13.00 0.36
N ARG A 218 -16.58 -11.89 -0.26
CA ARG A 218 -16.81 -11.57 -1.68
C ARG A 218 -15.64 -11.97 -2.59
N GLY A 219 -14.59 -12.59 -2.05
CA GLY A 219 -13.42 -13.00 -2.82
C GLY A 219 -12.52 -11.84 -3.29
N ILE A 220 -12.63 -10.69 -2.62
CA ILE A 220 -11.72 -9.55 -2.80
C ILE A 220 -10.47 -9.79 -1.95
N LEU A 221 -9.30 -9.65 -2.54
CA LEU A 221 -8.03 -9.85 -1.85
C LEU A 221 -7.72 -8.63 -0.98
N VAL A 222 -7.40 -8.88 0.29
CA VAL A 222 -7.14 -7.81 1.25
C VAL A 222 -5.69 -7.79 1.69
N LYS A 223 -5.00 -6.66 1.44
CA LYS A 223 -3.73 -6.30 2.06
C LYS A 223 -4.01 -5.52 3.34
N VAL A 224 -3.44 -5.94 4.46
CA VAL A 224 -3.47 -5.15 5.69
C VAL A 224 -2.17 -4.36 5.79
N ASN A 225 -2.25 -3.04 5.95
CA ASN A 225 -1.12 -2.22 6.35
C ASN A 225 -1.16 -1.99 7.86
N SER A 226 0.00 -2.02 8.50
CA SER A 226 0.16 -1.67 9.91
C SER A 226 1.40 -0.81 10.11
N VAL A 227 1.28 0.29 10.83
CA VAL A 227 2.41 1.12 11.25
C VAL A 227 2.92 0.64 12.60
N MET A 228 4.19 0.23 12.66
CA MET A 228 4.89 -0.15 13.87
C MET A 228 5.30 1.10 14.66
N ILE A 229 4.69 1.28 15.83
CA ILE A 229 4.92 2.39 16.76
C ILE A 229 5.56 1.82 18.03
N PRO A 230 6.88 2.00 18.23
CA PRO A 230 7.60 1.49 19.40
C PRO A 230 6.96 1.90 20.73
N GLY A 231 6.79 0.94 21.64
CA GLY A 231 6.15 1.15 22.95
C GLY A 231 4.64 1.42 22.92
N VAL A 232 3.99 1.43 21.75
CA VAL A 232 2.54 1.61 21.62
C VAL A 232 1.87 0.35 21.11
N ASN A 233 2.27 -0.17 19.95
CA ASN A 233 1.67 -1.36 19.34
C ASN A 233 2.69 -2.40 18.84
N ASP A 234 3.99 -2.13 18.95
CA ASP A 234 5.08 -3.02 18.54
C ASP A 234 4.90 -4.49 18.98
N GLN A 235 4.57 -4.74 20.24
CA GLN A 235 4.29 -6.10 20.73
C GLN A 235 2.90 -6.62 20.33
N HIS A 236 1.96 -5.70 20.11
CA HIS A 236 0.56 -6.00 19.77
C HIS A 236 0.36 -6.45 18.32
N LEU A 237 1.25 -6.03 17.42
CA LEU A 237 1.11 -6.31 15.98
C LEU A 237 1.15 -7.81 15.64
N LYS A 238 1.72 -8.65 16.52
CA LYS A 238 1.64 -10.12 16.39
C LYS A 238 0.19 -10.61 16.51
N GLU A 239 -0.56 -10.07 17.48
CA GLU A 239 -1.98 -10.38 17.65
C GLU A 239 -2.81 -9.81 16.51
N VAL A 240 -2.51 -8.58 16.07
CA VAL A 240 -3.15 -8.00 14.87
C VAL A 240 -2.97 -8.93 13.67
N SER A 241 -1.73 -9.37 13.38
CA SER A 241 -1.41 -10.28 12.26
C SER A 241 -2.22 -11.58 12.33
N LYS A 242 -2.28 -12.20 13.52
CA LYS A 242 -3.06 -13.42 13.76
C LYS A 242 -4.55 -13.21 13.50
N ILE A 243 -5.15 -12.13 14.01
CA ILE A 243 -6.57 -11.86 13.85
C ILE A 243 -6.92 -11.58 12.38
N VAL A 244 -6.16 -10.73 11.70
CA VAL A 244 -6.47 -10.38 10.30
C VAL A 244 -6.27 -11.59 9.39
N LYS A 245 -5.28 -12.46 9.66
CA LYS A 245 -5.12 -13.74 8.96
C LYS A 245 -6.33 -14.64 9.15
N ALA A 246 -6.78 -14.82 10.39
CA ALA A 246 -7.93 -15.66 10.71
C ALA A 246 -9.22 -15.19 10.01
N LYS A 247 -9.31 -13.89 9.66
CA LYS A 247 -10.42 -13.30 8.93
C LYS A 247 -10.25 -13.27 7.41
N GLY A 248 -9.14 -13.81 6.90
CA GLY A 248 -8.89 -13.99 5.46
C GLY A 248 -8.08 -12.89 4.80
N ALA A 249 -7.37 -12.04 5.55
CA ALA A 249 -6.39 -11.14 4.94
C ALA A 249 -5.33 -11.96 4.18
N PHE A 250 -5.04 -11.52 2.95
CA PHE A 250 -4.13 -12.20 2.04
C PHE A 250 -2.68 -11.90 2.37
N LEU A 251 -2.39 -10.63 2.64
CA LEU A 251 -1.05 -10.14 2.90
C LEU A 251 -1.06 -9.13 4.05
N HIS A 252 0.02 -9.10 4.84
CA HIS A 252 0.25 -8.09 5.86
C HIS A 252 1.55 -7.32 5.57
N ASN A 253 1.44 -6.00 5.48
CA ASN A 253 2.53 -5.07 5.27
C ASN A 253 2.76 -4.26 6.55
N VAL A 254 3.77 -4.63 7.33
CA VAL A 254 4.17 -3.89 8.53
C VAL A 254 5.24 -2.89 8.16
N MET A 255 4.92 -1.61 8.30
CA MET A 255 5.75 -0.46 7.93
C MET A 255 6.28 0.25 9.18
N PRO A 256 7.47 0.86 9.12
CA PRO A 256 7.99 1.64 10.24
C PRO A 256 7.19 2.94 10.43
N LEU A 257 7.05 3.38 11.68
CA LEU A 257 6.69 4.77 11.96
C LEU A 257 7.77 5.70 11.41
N ILE A 258 7.35 6.76 10.71
CA ILE A 258 8.18 7.91 10.34
C ILE A 258 7.69 9.11 11.16
N ALA A 259 8.52 9.57 12.08
CA ALA A 259 8.22 10.57 13.10
C ALA A 259 9.29 11.68 13.15
N GLU A 260 9.89 12.05 12.02
CA GLU A 260 10.71 13.27 11.95
C GLU A 260 9.84 14.52 12.23
N ALA A 261 10.34 15.44 13.06
CA ALA A 261 9.60 16.62 13.50
C ALA A 261 9.18 17.56 12.35
N GLU A 262 9.94 17.57 11.25
CA GLU A 262 9.69 18.38 10.06
C GLU A 262 8.36 18.03 9.37
N HIS A 263 7.87 16.80 9.54
CA HIS A 263 6.56 16.38 9.02
C HIS A 263 5.38 16.98 9.82
N GLY A 264 5.65 17.58 10.99
CA GLY A 264 4.63 18.26 11.81
C GLY A 264 3.51 17.34 12.33
N THR A 265 3.76 16.03 12.42
CA THR A 265 2.83 15.06 13.01
C THR A 265 2.87 15.16 14.54
N TYR A 266 1.83 14.69 15.24
CA TYR A 266 1.83 14.71 16.71
C TYR A 266 3.01 13.88 17.26
N TYR A 267 3.22 12.68 16.73
CA TYR A 267 4.34 11.84 17.14
C TYR A 267 5.70 12.46 16.81
N GLY A 268 5.85 13.15 15.66
CA GLY A 268 7.11 13.82 15.35
C GLY A 268 7.41 15.01 16.25
N ILE A 269 6.39 15.82 16.58
CA ILE A 269 6.53 16.96 17.49
C ILE A 269 6.85 16.51 18.92
N MET A 270 6.30 15.37 19.34
CA MET A 270 6.49 14.83 20.69
C MET A 270 7.74 13.96 20.85
N GLY A 271 8.50 13.75 19.77
CA GLY A 271 9.73 12.94 19.81
C GLY A 271 9.49 11.44 20.03
N GLN A 272 8.38 10.91 19.51
CA GLN A 272 8.12 9.46 19.53
C GLN A 272 9.22 8.72 18.75
N PRO A 273 9.88 7.69 19.32
CA PRO A 273 10.92 6.95 18.61
C PRO A 273 10.37 6.21 17.39
N GLU A 274 11.16 6.19 16.32
CA GLU A 274 10.97 5.32 15.15
C GLU A 274 11.58 3.94 15.44
N PRO A 275 11.02 2.85 14.87
CA PRO A 275 11.62 1.52 15.01
C PRO A 275 12.92 1.44 14.22
N THR A 276 13.92 0.76 14.79
CA THR A 276 15.13 0.41 14.05
C THR A 276 14.84 -0.64 12.97
N PRO A 277 15.66 -0.73 11.91
CA PRO A 277 15.51 -1.78 10.89
C PRO A 277 15.51 -3.20 11.47
N LEU A 278 16.30 -3.45 12.51
CA LEU A 278 16.37 -4.74 13.18
C LEU A 278 15.09 -5.06 13.97
N GLU A 279 14.52 -4.08 14.67
CA GLU A 279 13.24 -4.26 15.37
C GLU A 279 12.08 -4.51 14.41
N LEU A 280 12.06 -3.78 13.29
CA LEU A 280 11.06 -3.98 12.24
C LEU A 280 11.18 -5.39 11.62
N GLN A 281 12.39 -5.80 11.27
CA GLN A 281 12.63 -7.12 10.69
C GLN A 281 12.24 -8.23 11.67
N ALA A 282 12.64 -8.12 12.93
CA ALA A 282 12.27 -9.09 13.97
C ALA A 282 10.74 -9.20 14.13
N LEU A 283 10.02 -8.08 14.12
CA LEU A 283 8.56 -8.10 14.18
C LEU A 283 7.94 -8.72 12.92
N GLN A 284 8.46 -8.42 11.73
CA GLN A 284 7.99 -9.03 10.49
C GLN A 284 8.21 -10.54 10.50
N ASP A 285 9.35 -11.02 11.00
CA ASP A 285 9.67 -12.44 11.11
C ASP A 285 8.72 -13.13 12.12
N ASP A 286 8.47 -12.51 13.27
CA ASP A 286 7.50 -13.00 14.26
C ASP A 286 6.06 -13.05 13.70
N CYS A 287 5.69 -12.14 12.80
CA CYS A 287 4.38 -12.12 12.16
C CYS A 287 4.26 -13.10 10.99
N SER A 288 5.39 -13.50 10.39
CA SER A 288 5.44 -14.21 9.11
C SER A 288 5.00 -15.67 9.15
N GLY A 289 4.88 -16.27 10.33
CA GLY A 289 4.57 -17.70 10.52
C GLY A 289 3.48 -18.22 9.57
N ASP A 290 2.22 -17.83 9.78
CA ASP A 290 1.09 -18.24 8.93
C ASP A 290 0.61 -17.13 7.96
N MET A 291 1.20 -15.94 8.04
CA MET A 291 0.80 -14.75 7.28
C MET A 291 1.88 -14.36 6.27
N SER A 292 1.48 -14.17 5.01
CA SER A 292 2.37 -13.65 3.97
C SER A 292 2.70 -12.18 4.27
N MET A 293 3.99 -11.87 4.36
CA MET A 293 4.49 -10.53 4.67
C MET A 293 5.00 -9.82 3.42
N MET A 294 4.59 -8.57 3.19
CA MET A 294 5.21 -7.72 2.15
C MET A 294 6.47 -7.06 2.70
N ARG A 295 7.58 -7.19 1.97
CA ARG A 295 8.88 -6.60 2.34
C ARG A 295 9.41 -5.57 1.33
N HIS A 296 8.80 -5.48 0.15
CA HIS A 296 9.21 -4.59 -0.94
C HIS A 296 8.44 -3.26 -0.99
N CYS A 297 7.69 -2.91 0.06
CA CYS A 297 6.93 -1.67 0.10
C CYS A 297 7.84 -0.44 0.11
N ARG A 298 7.53 0.56 -0.71
CA ARG A 298 8.27 1.83 -0.81
C ARG A 298 7.47 3.06 -0.36
N GLN A 299 6.29 2.87 0.24
CA GLN A 299 5.37 3.94 0.69
C GLN A 299 5.16 5.04 -0.39
N CYS A 300 4.60 4.63 -1.54
CA CYS A 300 4.46 5.45 -2.75
C CYS A 300 3.62 6.72 -2.52
N ARG A 301 3.84 7.78 -3.31
CA ARG A 301 3.00 9.00 -3.32
C ARG A 301 1.56 8.70 -3.73
N ALA A 302 0.61 9.56 -3.36
CA ALA A 302 -0.81 9.39 -3.73
C ALA A 302 -1.10 9.75 -5.20
N ASP A 303 -0.10 10.23 -5.93
CA ASP A 303 -0.11 10.54 -7.36
C ASP A 303 1.03 9.84 -8.14
N ALA A 304 1.66 8.82 -7.54
CA ALA A 304 2.79 8.09 -8.12
C ALA A 304 2.43 7.46 -9.47
N VAL A 305 3.36 7.46 -10.42
CA VAL A 305 3.21 6.84 -11.75
C VAL A 305 4.46 6.02 -12.06
N GLY A 306 4.34 4.75 -12.44
CA GLY A 306 5.46 3.94 -12.93
C GLY A 306 5.82 2.71 -12.08
N LEU A 307 7.05 2.22 -12.22
CA LEU A 307 7.58 1.02 -11.56
C LEU A 307 7.95 1.30 -10.09
N LEU A 308 8.16 0.25 -9.28
CA LEU A 308 8.45 0.42 -7.85
C LEU A 308 9.89 0.92 -7.72
N GLY A 309 10.06 2.18 -7.32
CA GLY A 309 11.36 2.86 -7.26
C GLY A 309 11.67 3.75 -8.48
N GLU A 310 10.85 3.73 -9.52
CA GLU A 310 10.98 4.59 -10.70
C GLU A 310 9.69 5.38 -10.91
N ASP A 311 9.61 6.56 -10.27
CA ASP A 311 8.46 7.45 -10.38
C ASP A 311 8.61 8.37 -11.61
N ARG A 312 7.60 8.36 -12.46
CA ARG A 312 7.47 9.14 -13.71
C ARG A 312 6.35 10.19 -13.63
N GLY A 313 5.86 10.50 -12.43
CA GLY A 313 4.73 11.43 -12.23
C GLY A 313 4.92 12.79 -12.89
N ASP A 314 6.15 13.31 -12.93
CA ASP A 314 6.49 14.61 -13.51
C ASP A 314 6.30 14.67 -15.04
N GLU A 315 6.26 13.52 -15.72
CA GLU A 315 5.95 13.42 -17.15
C GLU A 315 4.45 13.66 -17.42
N PHE A 316 3.59 13.47 -16.41
CA PHE A 316 2.13 13.46 -16.52
C PHE A 316 1.46 14.46 -15.56
N THR A 317 1.92 15.71 -15.57
CA THR A 317 1.23 16.82 -14.89
C THR A 317 -0.08 17.15 -15.61
N LEU A 318 -1.07 17.71 -14.91
CA LEU A 318 -2.37 18.02 -15.51
C LEU A 318 -2.25 18.94 -16.74
N ASP A 319 -1.39 19.96 -16.65
CA ASP A 319 -1.11 20.87 -17.78
C ASP A 319 -0.63 20.12 -19.04
N LYS A 320 0.26 19.12 -18.88
CA LYS A 320 0.78 18.34 -20.01
C LYS A 320 -0.29 17.43 -20.60
N ILE A 321 -1.10 16.82 -19.73
CA ILE A 321 -2.18 15.90 -20.15
C ILE A 321 -3.27 16.66 -20.91
N ASP A 322 -3.50 17.92 -20.58
CA ASP A 322 -4.50 18.72 -21.28
C ASP A 322 -4.19 18.95 -22.75
N GLU A 323 -2.91 18.91 -23.12
CA GLU A 323 -2.42 19.03 -24.49
C GLU A 323 -2.29 17.66 -25.21
N MET A 324 -2.49 16.54 -24.52
CA MET A 324 -2.34 15.20 -25.09
C MET A 324 -3.63 14.71 -25.76
N GLU A 325 -3.50 14.30 -27.02
CA GLU A 325 -4.50 13.49 -27.73
C GLU A 325 -4.23 12.01 -27.46
N VAL A 326 -5.20 11.30 -26.86
CA VAL A 326 -5.02 9.90 -26.43
C VAL A 326 -5.96 8.99 -27.22
N ASP A 327 -5.40 8.20 -28.13
CA ASP A 327 -6.13 7.07 -28.75
C ASP A 327 -6.01 5.83 -27.88
N TYR A 328 -6.89 5.74 -26.89
CA TYR A 328 -6.85 4.65 -25.93
C TYR A 328 -7.22 3.29 -26.54
N ALA A 329 -8.08 3.26 -27.57
CA ALA A 329 -8.46 2.01 -28.22
C ALA A 329 -7.25 1.33 -28.88
N THR A 330 -6.39 2.11 -29.55
CA THR A 330 -5.13 1.60 -30.10
C THR A 330 -4.17 1.19 -28.97
N ALA A 331 -4.08 1.99 -27.90
CA ALA A 331 -3.24 1.66 -26.75
C ALA A 331 -3.62 0.32 -26.11
N MET A 332 -4.90 0.01 -25.96
CA MET A 332 -5.37 -1.28 -25.42
C MET A 332 -4.87 -2.47 -26.24
N VAL A 333 -4.84 -2.35 -27.57
CA VAL A 333 -4.35 -3.43 -28.45
C VAL A 333 -2.84 -3.67 -28.25
N GLU A 334 -2.06 -2.60 -28.06
CA GLU A 334 -0.62 -2.73 -27.79
C GLU A 334 -0.37 -3.28 -26.37
N ARG A 335 -1.15 -2.83 -25.38
CA ARG A 335 -1.08 -3.32 -23.99
C ARG A 335 -1.37 -4.82 -23.89
N ALA A 336 -2.32 -5.33 -24.67
CA ALA A 336 -2.64 -6.75 -24.74
C ALA A 336 -1.51 -7.63 -25.30
N LYS A 337 -0.43 -7.06 -25.84
CA LYS A 337 0.78 -7.81 -26.25
C LYS A 337 1.83 -7.88 -25.13
N VAL A 338 1.72 -7.02 -24.12
CA VAL A 338 2.63 -6.93 -22.98
C VAL A 338 2.14 -7.79 -21.80
N HIS A 339 0.82 -7.92 -21.66
CA HIS A 339 0.12 -8.75 -20.67
C HIS A 339 -0.29 -10.10 -21.25
#